data_AF-A0A094JUB4-F1
#
_entry.id   AF-A0A094JUB4-F1
#
_cell.length_a   1.000
_cell.length_b   1.000
_cell.length_c   1.000
_cell.angle_alpha   90.00
_cell.angle_beta   90.00
_cell.angle_gamma   90.00
#
_symmetry.space_group_name_H-M   'P 1'
#
loop_
_entity.id
_entity.type
_entity.pdbx_description
1 polymer ?
#
loop_
_entity_poly.entity_id
_entity_poly.type
_entity_poly.pdbx_seq_one_letter_code
_entity_poly.pdbx_strand_id
1 'polypeptide(L)'
;MAPSSVPGLPHYHGRQYYSEINLELSYKVVDAVLDLVQTSGHVGSYTIAPINEAVGSNDLRTLGTDAALSQKAADWLLKYILGTIERVAAANPNILIMLQGSFRGEAFLAPKLPLSANLVIDTHIYYFAGRACDSDSVPLILEDVKHAQGSHTFPVMIGEWSIETEFNNRRDSRKQI
;
A
#
# COMPACT_ATOMS: atom_id res chain seq x y z
N MET A 1 -23.25 8.16 -16.75
CA MET A 1 -23.30 9.45 -16.04
C MET A 1 -22.28 9.41 -14.92
N ALA A 2 -21.24 10.23 -14.98
CA ALA A 2 -20.33 10.42 -13.84
C ALA A 2 -21.05 11.26 -12.78
N PRO A 3 -20.98 10.93 -11.48
CA PRO A 3 -21.56 11.77 -10.45
C PRO A 3 -20.81 13.11 -10.38
N SER A 4 -21.59 14.19 -10.26
CA SER A 4 -21.14 15.57 -10.16
C SER A 4 -20.26 15.78 -8.93
N SER A 5 -19.15 16.50 -9.10
CA SER A 5 -18.32 16.98 -8.00
C SER A 5 -19.04 18.05 -7.21
N VAL A 6 -19.17 17.86 -5.89
CA VAL A 6 -19.58 18.91 -4.96
C VAL A 6 -18.41 19.90 -4.80
N PRO A 7 -18.61 21.22 -4.99
CA PRO A 7 -17.53 22.21 -4.80
C PRO A 7 -17.21 22.37 -3.31
N GLY A 8 -15.93 22.29 -2.92
CA GLY A 8 -15.46 22.69 -1.58
C GLY A 8 -14.74 21.63 -0.75
N LEU A 9 -14.58 20.40 -1.22
CA LEU A 9 -13.66 19.42 -0.64
C LEU A 9 -12.37 19.37 -1.48
N PRO A 10 -11.19 19.16 -0.87
CA PRO A 10 -9.96 18.90 -1.63
C PRO A 10 -10.28 17.83 -2.66
N HIS A 11 -9.89 18.04 -3.92
CA HIS A 11 -10.28 17.22 -5.05
C HIS A 11 -9.99 15.74 -4.78
N TYR A 12 -10.97 15.01 -4.24
CA TYR A 12 -10.87 13.60 -4.01
C TYR A 12 -10.94 12.93 -5.38
N HIS A 13 -9.78 12.56 -5.92
CA HIS A 13 -9.68 11.84 -7.19
C HIS A 13 -9.99 10.35 -6.97
N GLY A 14 -11.14 10.02 -6.37
CA GLY A 14 -11.62 8.63 -6.18
C GLY A 14 -12.09 7.94 -7.47
N ARG A 15 -11.84 8.55 -8.64
CA ARG A 15 -12.27 8.04 -9.97
C ARG A 15 -11.44 6.83 -10.44
N GLN A 16 -10.44 6.40 -9.68
CA GLN A 16 -9.57 5.29 -10.06
C GLN A 16 -10.30 3.94 -10.05
N TYR A 17 -11.29 3.76 -9.16
CA TYR A 17 -12.05 2.52 -9.07
C TYR A 17 -13.11 2.43 -10.16
N TYR A 18 -13.36 1.19 -10.61
CA TYR A 18 -14.44 0.84 -11.54
C TYR A 18 -14.39 1.57 -12.89
N SER A 19 -13.21 2.03 -13.28
CA SER A 19 -12.95 2.70 -14.54
C SER A 19 -11.91 1.90 -15.32
N GLU A 20 -12.36 1.18 -16.35
CA GLU A 20 -11.45 0.43 -17.24
C GLU A 20 -10.45 1.36 -17.92
N ILE A 21 -10.86 2.59 -18.27
CA ILE A 21 -9.95 3.59 -18.84
C ILE A 21 -8.81 3.92 -17.86
N ASN A 22 -9.12 4.13 -16.58
CA ASN A 22 -8.09 4.46 -15.59
C ASN A 22 -7.23 3.24 -15.26
N LEU A 23 -7.80 2.04 -15.30
CA LEU A 23 -7.04 0.79 -15.15
C LEU A 23 -6.03 0.63 -16.28
N GLU A 24 -6.46 0.80 -17.54
CA GLU A 24 -5.57 0.75 -18.70
C GLU A 24 -4.50 1.83 -18.68
N LEU A 25 -4.84 3.05 -18.24
CA LEU A 25 -3.84 4.11 -18.04
C LEU A 25 -2.84 3.75 -16.94
N SER A 26 -3.29 3.11 -15.86
CA SER A 26 -2.39 2.65 -14.79
C SER A 26 -1.41 1.59 -15.30
N TYR A 27 -1.89 0.66 -16.14
CA TYR A 27 -1.00 -0.31 -16.78
C TYR A 27 0.03 0.33 -17.72
N LYS A 28 -0.34 1.36 -18.48
CA LYS A 28 0.63 2.11 -19.29
C LYS A 28 1.71 2.77 -18.44
N VAL A 29 1.36 3.25 -17.24
CA VAL A 29 2.35 3.80 -16.29
C VAL A 29 3.27 2.69 -15.78
N VAL A 30 2.73 1.53 -15.41
CA VAL A 30 3.53 0.35 -15.03
C VAL A 30 4.49 -0.04 -16.14
N ASP A 31 4.01 -0.16 -17.38
CA ASP A 31 4.82 -0.52 -18.54
C ASP A 31 5.95 0.49 -18.79
N ALA A 32 5.69 1.79 -18.61
CA ALA A 32 6.71 2.83 -18.74
C ALA A 32 7.76 2.80 -17.61
N VAL A 33 7.35 2.55 -16.36
CA VAL A 33 8.28 2.37 -15.24
C VAL A 33 9.14 1.12 -15.44
N LEU A 34 8.53 0.05 -15.95
CA LEU A 34 9.21 -1.19 -16.27
C LEU A 34 10.28 -0.99 -17.35
N ASP A 35 9.96 -0.25 -18.41
CA ASP A 35 10.93 0.11 -19.45
C ASP A 35 12.10 0.93 -18.88
N LEU A 36 11.82 1.90 -18.01
CA LEU A 36 12.86 2.68 -17.32
C LEU A 36 13.79 1.77 -16.49
N VAL A 37 13.22 0.86 -15.70
CA VAL A 37 14.00 -0.07 -14.86
C VAL A 37 14.83 -1.00 -15.75
N GLN A 38 14.22 -1.57 -16.79
CA GLN A 38 14.86 -2.52 -17.70
C GLN A 38 16.03 -1.89 -18.47
N THR A 39 15.88 -0.63 -18.86
CA THR A 39 16.89 0.12 -19.64
C THR A 39 17.92 0.85 -18.78
N SER A 40 17.77 0.84 -17.45
CA SER A 40 18.66 1.54 -16.51
C SER A 40 20.12 1.06 -16.50
N GLY A 41 20.39 -0.14 -17.00
CA GLY A 41 21.68 -0.84 -16.80
C GLY A 41 21.89 -1.40 -15.39
N HIS A 42 20.94 -1.17 -14.47
CA HIS A 42 21.02 -1.51 -13.05
C HIS A 42 19.71 -2.12 -12.53
N VAL A 43 19.10 -3.04 -13.29
CA VAL A 43 17.79 -3.65 -12.97
C VAL A 43 17.69 -4.14 -11.52
N GLY A 44 18.74 -4.77 -11.00
CA GLY A 44 18.77 -5.29 -9.61
C GLY A 44 18.84 -4.22 -8.51
N SER A 45 18.92 -2.94 -8.87
CA SER A 45 18.90 -1.81 -7.93
C SER A 45 17.51 -1.20 -7.73
N TYR A 46 16.49 -1.72 -8.42
CA TYR A 46 15.14 -1.18 -8.39
C TYR A 46 14.11 -2.19 -7.86
N THR A 47 13.05 -1.64 -7.29
CA THR A 47 11.83 -2.35 -6.91
C THR A 47 10.65 -1.50 -7.36
N ILE A 48 9.63 -2.11 -7.95
CA ILE A 48 8.47 -1.39 -8.47
C ILE A 48 7.35 -1.41 -7.43
N ALA A 49 6.96 -0.24 -6.94
CA ALA A 49 5.78 -0.05 -6.09
C ALA A 49 4.64 0.58 -6.92
N PRO A 50 3.69 -0.22 -7.45
CA PRO A 50 2.76 0.22 -8.50
C PRO A 50 1.56 1.01 -7.97
N ILE A 51 1.34 1.02 -6.66
CA ILE A 51 0.22 1.71 -6.00
C ILE A 51 0.57 2.02 -4.55
N ASN A 52 0.02 3.11 -4.03
CA ASN A 52 0.19 3.55 -2.65
C ASN A 52 -1.17 3.76 -1.98
N GLU A 53 -1.34 3.24 -0.77
CA GLU A 53 -2.49 3.44 0.14
C GLU A 53 -3.84 3.54 -0.58
N ALA A 54 -4.19 2.50 -1.33
CA ALA A 54 -5.44 2.48 -2.08
C ALA A 54 -6.65 2.61 -1.14
N VAL A 55 -7.39 3.72 -1.20
CA VAL A 55 -8.56 4.00 -0.35
C VAL A 55 -9.83 4.22 -1.17
N GLY A 56 -10.92 3.62 -0.73
CA GLY A 56 -12.25 3.76 -1.33
C GLY A 56 -13.27 4.49 -0.45
N SER A 57 -12.91 4.81 0.80
CA SER A 57 -13.74 5.53 1.76
C SER A 57 -13.49 7.04 1.69
N ASN A 58 -14.57 7.82 1.77
CA ASN A 58 -14.50 9.28 1.96
C ASN A 58 -14.47 9.67 3.44
N ASP A 59 -14.63 8.70 4.35
CA ASP A 59 -14.53 8.93 5.79
C ASP A 59 -13.07 8.82 6.22
N LEU A 60 -12.43 9.96 6.45
CA LEU A 60 -11.03 10.03 6.88
C LEU A 60 -10.76 9.27 8.18
N ARG A 61 -11.77 9.04 9.02
CA ARG A 61 -11.62 8.25 10.26
C ARG A 61 -11.34 6.77 9.99
N THR A 62 -11.59 6.31 8.76
CA THR A 62 -11.29 4.94 8.34
C THR A 62 -9.89 4.76 7.78
N LEU A 63 -9.17 5.85 7.48
CA LEU A 63 -7.80 5.80 6.99
C LEU A 63 -6.89 5.12 8.03
N GLY A 64 -5.94 4.30 7.58
CA GLY A 64 -5.13 3.50 8.51
C GLY A 64 -5.78 2.18 8.96
N THR A 65 -7.01 1.87 8.51
CA THR A 65 -7.75 0.68 8.92
C THR A 65 -8.31 -0.10 7.73
N ASP A 66 -8.70 -1.36 7.95
CA ASP A 66 -9.37 -2.22 6.97
C ASP A 66 -10.62 -1.58 6.34
N ALA A 67 -11.29 -0.67 7.08
CA ALA A 67 -12.49 0.03 6.65
C ALA A 67 -12.21 1.11 5.58
N ALA A 68 -10.95 1.50 5.37
CA ALA A 68 -10.57 2.47 4.33
C ALA A 68 -10.92 1.98 2.91
N LEU A 69 -11.06 0.65 2.74
CA LEU A 69 -11.33 0.02 1.45
C LEU A 69 -12.45 -1.01 1.58
N SER A 70 -13.57 -0.80 0.86
CA SER A 70 -14.64 -1.80 0.78
C SER A 70 -14.16 -3.08 0.08
N GLN A 71 -14.84 -4.22 0.31
CA GLN A 71 -14.48 -5.47 -0.37
C GLN A 71 -14.52 -5.34 -1.89
N LYS A 72 -15.55 -4.70 -2.45
CA LYS A 72 -15.68 -4.46 -3.89
C LYS A 72 -14.51 -3.64 -4.46
N ALA A 73 -14.03 -2.66 -3.69
CA ALA A 73 -12.89 -1.84 -4.08
C ALA A 73 -11.56 -2.63 -3.94
N ALA A 74 -11.46 -3.51 -2.95
CA ALA A 74 -10.34 -4.44 -2.78
C ALA A 74 -10.27 -5.46 -3.94
N ASP A 75 -11.40 -5.97 -4.42
CA ASP A 75 -11.44 -6.87 -5.58
C ASP A 75 -10.99 -6.14 -6.86
N TRP A 76 -11.38 -4.87 -7.02
CA TRP A 76 -10.89 -4.02 -8.11
C TRP A 76 -9.39 -3.75 -8.02
N LEU A 77 -8.90 -3.47 -6.82
CA LEU A 77 -7.47 -3.32 -6.56
C LEU A 77 -6.71 -4.61 -6.89
N LEU A 78 -7.24 -5.77 -6.49
CA LEU A 78 -6.66 -7.07 -6.81
C LEU A 78 -6.55 -7.29 -8.33
N LYS A 79 -7.55 -6.88 -9.12
CA LYS A 79 -7.49 -6.92 -10.59
C LYS A 79 -6.26 -6.17 -11.11
N TYR A 80 -6.00 -4.95 -10.61
CA TYR A 80 -4.82 -4.17 -10.96
C TYR A 80 -3.51 -4.83 -10.54
N ILE A 81 -3.46 -5.38 -9.32
CA ILE A 81 -2.29 -6.06 -8.77
C ILE A 81 -1.90 -7.26 -9.63
N LEU A 82 -2.87 -8.13 -9.94
CA LEU A 82 -2.63 -9.32 -10.75
C LEU A 82 -2.16 -8.97 -12.16
N GLY A 83 -2.77 -7.97 -12.80
CA GLY A 83 -2.31 -7.48 -14.10
C GLY A 83 -0.90 -6.86 -14.06
N THR A 84 -0.53 -6.22 -12.96
CA THR A 84 0.85 -5.72 -12.76
C THR A 84 1.84 -6.87 -12.64
N ILE A 85 1.52 -7.90 -11.84
CA ILE A 85 2.36 -9.09 -11.67
C ILE A 85 2.59 -9.77 -13.02
N GLU A 86 1.54 -9.95 -13.82
CA GLU A 86 1.64 -10.55 -15.15
C GLU A 86 2.57 -9.75 -16.08
N ARG A 87 2.46 -8.41 -16.09
CA ARG A 87 3.29 -7.53 -16.92
C ARG A 87 4.76 -7.57 -16.54
N VAL A 88 5.06 -7.45 -15.24
CA VAL A 88 6.44 -7.51 -14.74
C VAL A 88 7.04 -8.89 -15.02
N ALA A 89 6.30 -9.97 -14.73
CA ALA A 89 6.78 -11.33 -15.00
C ALA A 89 7.04 -11.59 -16.49
N ALA A 90 6.20 -11.03 -17.38
CA ALA A 90 6.36 -11.17 -18.83
C ALA A 90 7.59 -10.41 -19.36
N ALA A 91 7.91 -9.24 -18.81
CA ALA A 91 9.07 -8.47 -19.23
C ALA A 91 10.37 -8.96 -18.59
N ASN A 92 10.37 -9.15 -17.27
CA ASN A 92 11.51 -9.61 -16.50
C ASN A 92 11.09 -10.08 -15.09
N PRO A 93 11.00 -11.40 -14.84
CA PRO A 93 10.55 -11.94 -13.56
C PRO A 93 11.51 -11.69 -12.39
N ASN A 94 12.73 -11.19 -12.66
CA ASN A 94 13.70 -10.87 -11.62
C ASN A 94 13.47 -9.49 -10.97
N ILE A 95 12.59 -8.65 -11.55
CA ILE A 95 12.24 -7.36 -10.96
C ILE A 95 11.29 -7.59 -9.79
N LEU A 96 11.68 -7.11 -8.61
CA LEU A 96 10.88 -7.21 -7.39
C LEU A 96 9.70 -6.23 -7.45
N ILE A 97 8.52 -6.69 -7.06
CA ILE A 97 7.33 -5.85 -6.83
C ILE A 97 7.17 -5.61 -5.34
N MET A 98 7.05 -4.34 -4.94
CA MET A 98 6.64 -3.95 -3.59
C MET A 98 5.16 -3.63 -3.59
N LEU A 99 4.37 -4.47 -2.94
CA LEU A 99 2.93 -4.42 -3.02
C LEU A 99 2.32 -3.80 -1.76
N GLN A 100 1.81 -2.57 -1.89
CA GLN A 100 1.03 -1.89 -0.85
C GLN A 100 -0.46 -2.26 -1.00
N GLY A 101 -1.02 -2.87 0.05
CA GLY A 101 -2.34 -3.52 0.05
C GLY A 101 -3.49 -2.71 0.63
N SER A 102 -3.43 -1.37 0.60
CA SER A 102 -4.18 -0.52 1.54
C SER A 102 -3.74 -0.84 2.98
N PHE A 103 -4.66 -0.97 3.94
CA PHE A 103 -4.34 -1.21 5.35
C PHE A 103 -4.64 -2.65 5.82
N ARG A 104 -4.81 -3.61 4.89
CA ARG A 104 -5.22 -5.01 5.20
C ARG A 104 -4.07 -6.02 5.36
N GLY A 105 -2.83 -5.60 5.10
CA GLY A 105 -1.61 -6.37 5.36
C GLY A 105 -1.43 -7.68 4.56
N GLU A 106 -0.39 -8.44 4.93
CA GLU A 106 0.04 -9.66 4.24
C GLU A 106 -1.02 -10.77 4.31
N ALA A 107 -1.59 -11.02 5.49
CA ALA A 107 -2.52 -12.14 5.69
C ALA A 107 -3.78 -12.04 4.83
N PHE A 108 -4.23 -10.82 4.51
CA PHE A 108 -5.36 -10.60 3.61
C PHE A 108 -4.98 -10.85 2.15
N LEU A 109 -3.80 -10.40 1.72
CA LEU A 109 -3.34 -10.46 0.33
C LEU A 109 -2.80 -11.84 -0.06
N ALA A 110 -1.99 -12.46 0.79
CA ALA A 110 -1.29 -13.72 0.53
C ALA A 110 -2.14 -14.81 -0.15
N PRO A 111 -3.35 -15.16 0.33
CA PRO A 111 -4.17 -16.22 -0.29
C PRO A 111 -4.72 -15.86 -1.67
N LYS A 112 -4.54 -14.63 -2.14
CA LYS A 112 -5.04 -14.12 -3.44
C LYS A 112 -3.93 -13.92 -4.47
N LEU A 113 -2.68 -14.10 -4.08
CA LEU A 113 -1.50 -13.85 -4.91
C LEU A 113 -0.90 -15.18 -5.37
N PRO A 114 -0.33 -15.23 -6.59
CA PRO A 114 0.39 -16.41 -7.04
C PRO A 114 1.68 -16.59 -6.24
N LEU A 115 1.90 -17.78 -5.68
CA LEU A 115 3.09 -18.10 -4.86
C LEU A 115 4.41 -17.96 -5.62
N SER A 116 4.37 -18.01 -6.96
CA SER A 116 5.54 -17.80 -7.81
C SER A 116 5.85 -16.33 -8.08
N ALA A 117 5.05 -15.38 -7.60
CA ALA A 117 5.33 -13.96 -7.79
C ALA A 117 6.55 -13.52 -6.98
N ASN A 118 7.46 -12.79 -7.65
CA ASN A 118 8.60 -12.15 -7.01
C ASN A 118 8.14 -10.83 -6.37
N LEU A 119 7.60 -10.90 -5.15
CA LEU A 119 7.05 -9.75 -4.45
C LEU A 119 7.40 -9.70 -2.97
N VAL A 120 7.31 -8.48 -2.42
CA VAL A 120 7.33 -8.16 -0.99
C VAL A 120 6.06 -7.36 -0.66
N ILE A 121 5.44 -7.62 0.48
CA ILE A 121 4.30 -6.83 0.96
C ILE A 121 4.80 -5.59 1.67
N ASP A 122 4.27 -4.44 1.29
CA ASP A 122 4.53 -3.15 1.90
C ASP A 122 3.45 -2.83 2.94
N THR A 123 3.89 -2.61 4.19
CA THR A 123 3.03 -2.25 5.32
C THR A 123 3.41 -0.89 5.87
N HIS A 124 2.43 -0.02 6.04
CA HIS A 124 2.62 1.31 6.61
C HIS A 124 2.13 1.33 8.05
N ILE A 125 2.95 1.81 8.98
CA ILE A 125 2.63 1.81 10.41
C ILE A 125 2.84 3.21 10.98
N TYR A 126 1.75 3.82 11.43
CA TYR A 126 1.76 5.16 12.02
C TYR A 126 1.05 5.20 13.37
N TYR A 127 1.40 6.22 14.16
CA TYR A 127 0.97 6.38 15.55
C TYR A 127 0.31 7.75 15.80
N PHE A 128 0.33 8.66 14.82
CA PHE A 128 -0.10 10.04 15.00
C PHE A 128 -1.62 10.26 14.95
N ALA A 129 -2.40 9.25 14.54
CA ALA A 129 -3.86 9.37 14.44
C ALA A 129 -4.57 8.01 14.57
N GLY A 130 -5.74 8.01 15.20
CA GLY A 130 -6.69 6.89 15.19
C GLY A 130 -6.32 5.70 16.09
N ARG A 131 -5.28 5.84 16.92
CA ARG A 131 -4.76 4.76 17.78
C ARG A 131 -4.73 5.11 19.25
N ALA A 132 -5.07 6.35 19.60
CA ALA A 132 -5.06 6.88 20.95
C ALA A 132 -3.73 6.63 21.70
N CYS A 133 -2.62 6.60 20.95
CA CYS A 133 -1.31 6.32 21.54
C CYS A 133 -0.61 7.61 21.97
N ASP A 134 0.26 7.48 22.96
CA ASP A 134 1.14 8.54 23.41
C ASP A 134 2.60 8.09 23.44
N SER A 135 3.50 9.01 23.83
CA SER A 135 4.92 8.71 23.89
C SER A 135 5.32 7.64 24.91
N ASP A 136 4.45 7.26 25.85
CA ASP A 136 4.68 6.13 26.76
C ASP A 136 4.13 4.81 26.17
N SER A 137 3.20 4.92 25.20
CA SER A 137 2.57 3.83 24.47
C SER A 137 3.39 3.32 23.27
N VAL A 138 4.52 3.96 22.94
CA VAL A 138 5.35 3.59 21.77
C VAL A 138 5.85 2.12 21.74
N PRO A 139 5.92 1.35 22.84
CA PRO A 139 6.20 -0.09 22.76
C PRO A 139 5.24 -0.91 21.86
N LEU A 140 4.15 -0.33 21.34
CA LEU A 140 3.29 -0.91 20.28
C LEU A 140 4.03 -1.27 18.98
N ILE A 141 5.19 -0.67 18.68
CA ILE A 141 5.99 -1.01 17.48
C ILE A 141 6.29 -2.51 17.42
N LEU A 142 6.61 -3.13 18.55
CA LEU A 142 6.92 -4.56 18.59
C LEU A 142 5.71 -5.43 18.29
N GLU A 143 4.51 -5.00 18.67
CA GLU A 143 3.27 -5.70 18.36
C GLU A 143 2.95 -5.56 16.88
N ASP A 144 3.02 -4.35 16.33
CA ASP A 144 2.73 -4.08 14.92
C ASP A 144 3.68 -4.84 14.01
N VAL A 145 4.98 -4.89 14.32
CA VAL A 145 5.95 -5.65 13.53
C VAL A 145 5.65 -7.15 13.55
N LYS A 146 5.22 -7.71 14.70
CA LYS A 146 4.80 -9.12 14.77
C LYS A 146 3.53 -9.36 13.98
N HIS A 147 2.56 -8.45 14.06
CA HIS A 147 1.30 -8.58 13.34
C HIS A 147 1.49 -8.45 11.82
N ALA A 148 2.36 -7.52 11.38
CA ALA A 148 2.63 -7.26 9.97
C ALA A 148 3.13 -8.51 9.22
N GLN A 149 3.83 -9.42 9.90
CA GLN A 149 4.31 -10.68 9.32
C GLN A 149 3.20 -11.58 8.75
N GLY A 150 1.97 -11.43 9.25
CA GLY A 150 0.79 -12.12 8.74
C GLY A 150 0.95 -13.64 8.75
N SER A 151 0.83 -14.24 7.56
CA SER A 151 0.91 -15.68 7.31
C SER A 151 2.32 -16.20 7.00
N HIS A 152 3.31 -15.31 6.89
CA HIS A 152 4.67 -15.63 6.43
C HIS A 152 4.74 -16.26 5.03
N THR A 153 3.72 -16.07 4.18
CA THR A 153 3.72 -16.58 2.81
C THR A 153 4.62 -15.72 1.94
N PHE A 154 4.55 -14.40 2.10
CA PHE A 154 5.41 -13.43 1.42
C PHE A 154 6.26 -12.65 2.43
N PRO A 155 7.47 -12.21 2.04
CA PRO A 155 8.24 -11.26 2.84
C PRO A 155 7.45 -9.96 3.05
N VAL A 156 7.70 -9.29 4.18
CA VAL A 156 7.07 -8.02 4.54
C VAL A 156 8.14 -6.97 4.76
N MET A 157 7.92 -5.77 4.23
CA MET A 157 8.71 -4.58 4.49
C MET A 157 7.82 -3.52 5.11
N ILE A 158 8.32 -2.84 6.13
CA ILE A 158 7.67 -1.63 6.66
C ILE A 158 8.14 -0.45 5.81
N GLY A 159 7.42 -0.14 4.72
CA GLY A 159 7.84 0.89 3.75
C GLY A 159 7.67 2.31 4.27
N GLU A 160 6.69 2.53 5.14
CA GLU A 160 6.46 3.82 5.78
C GLU A 160 6.17 3.69 7.27
N TRP A 161 6.80 4.54 8.07
CA TRP A 161 6.53 4.70 9.49
C TRP A 161 7.09 6.01 10.05
N SER A 162 6.56 6.45 11.19
CA SER A 162 7.15 7.53 11.98
C SER A 162 6.80 7.36 13.45
N ILE A 163 7.57 8.00 14.34
CA ILE A 163 7.39 7.90 15.81
C ILE A 163 6.52 9.01 16.40
N GLU A 164 5.83 9.78 15.57
CA GLU A 164 4.88 10.79 16.04
C GLU A 164 3.65 10.13 16.66
N THR A 165 3.27 10.53 17.87
CA THR A 165 2.12 9.98 18.60
C THR A 165 0.95 10.95 18.63
N GLU A 166 -0.27 10.42 18.65
CA GLU A 166 -1.52 11.19 18.66
C GLU A 166 -1.63 12.08 19.91
N PHE A 167 -1.24 11.56 21.07
CA PHE A 167 -1.26 12.28 22.33
C PHE A 167 0.14 12.44 22.92
N ASN A 168 0.34 13.48 23.74
CA ASN A 168 1.54 13.75 24.53
C ASN A 168 2.86 13.50 23.77
N ASN A 169 2.95 13.93 22.51
CA ASN A 169 4.08 13.73 21.61
C ASN A 169 5.33 14.45 22.13
N ARG A 170 6.13 13.76 22.95
CA ARG A 170 7.27 14.32 23.68
C ARG A 170 8.57 13.99 22.95
N ARG A 171 9.34 15.04 22.64
CA ARG A 171 10.65 14.92 22.01
C ARG A 171 11.62 14.05 22.82
N ASP A 172 11.60 14.16 24.15
CA ASP A 172 12.56 13.46 24.99
C ASP A 172 12.32 11.94 25.07
N SER A 173 11.06 11.51 25.01
CA SER A 173 10.69 10.08 24.97
C SER A 173 11.17 9.39 23.68
N ARG A 174 11.33 10.13 22.58
CA ARG A 174 11.76 9.58 21.28
C ARG A 174 13.17 8.97 21.30
N LYS A 175 14.01 9.33 22.28
CA LYS A 175 15.36 8.79 22.44
C LYS A 175 15.39 7.38 23.05
N GLN A 176 14.24 6.88 23.51
CA GLN A 176 14.11 5.62 24.23
C GLN A 176 13.50 4.49 23.38
N ILE A 177 13.17 4.79 22.11
CA ILE A 177 12.60 3.86 21.12
C ILE A 177 13.72 3.15 20.38
#